data_AF-A0A414IUF0-F1
#
_entry.id   AF-A0A414IUF0-F1
#
_cell.length_a   1.000
_cell.length_b   1.000
_cell.length_c   1.000
_cell.angle_alpha   90.00
_cell.angle_beta   90.00
_cell.angle_gamma   90.00
#
_symmetry.space_group_name_H-M   'P 1'
#
loop_
_entity.id
_entity.type
_entity.pdbx_description
1 polymer ?
#
loop_
_entity_poly.entity_id
_entity_poly.type
_entity_poly.pdbx_seq_one_letter_code
_entity_poly.pdbx_strand_id
1 'polypeptide(L)'
;MSYVDEVLAVVQKKNAEQPEFLQAVTEVLDSLRPVIEANEELYRKNAILERITEPDRQIMFRVPWVDDNGQVQVNRGFRVQFNNAIGPYKGGLRLHPSVNLGIIKFLGFEQIFKNSLTTLPIGGGKGGSDFDPKGKSDREIMAFCQSFMTELSKYIGADIDVPAGDIGTGAREIGFMFGQYKRIRGSFEGVLTGKGLTYGGSLARTQATGYGLLYLTNALWKDNGLDLNGKTAAVSGSGNVAIYAIEKAQQLGVKVVTCSDSTGWIYDPEGIDVALLKEVKEVKRARLTEYAAAKSSAEYHAKENGEHGVWQYKVDLALPCATQNELDLDDAKMLVANGVTSVTEGANMPTTLEATKYLQENGVLFVGGKAANAGGVATSALEMSQNSERLSWTFEEVDGKLKGIMETIYANISDAAKRYNATVGGKTDYVAGANIAGFEKVVDAMLAQGVC
;
A
#
# COMPACT_ATOMS: atom_id res chain seq x y z
N MET A 1 -9.83 3.31 -33.04
CA MET A 1 -9.15 3.72 -31.80
C MET A 1 -10.14 3.39 -30.70
N SER A 2 -9.74 2.65 -29.67
CA SER A 2 -10.67 2.29 -28.59
C SER A 2 -10.96 3.52 -27.72
N TYR A 3 -12.08 3.52 -26.97
CA TYR A 3 -12.36 4.58 -26.00
C TYR A 3 -11.20 4.79 -25.01
N VAL A 4 -10.56 3.70 -24.58
CA VAL A 4 -9.37 3.74 -23.71
C VAL A 4 -8.23 4.51 -24.37
N ASP A 5 -7.89 4.21 -25.64
CA ASP A 5 -6.78 4.87 -26.34
C ASP A 5 -7.03 6.38 -26.50
N GLU A 6 -8.27 6.76 -26.79
CA GLU A 6 -8.69 8.16 -26.93
C GLU A 6 -8.47 8.92 -25.62
N VAL A 7 -8.90 8.35 -24.49
CA VAL A 7 -8.75 8.97 -23.17
C VAL A 7 -7.29 9.01 -22.74
N LEU A 8 -6.52 7.93 -22.97
CA LEU A 8 -5.09 7.91 -22.67
C LEU A 8 -4.34 9.01 -23.42
N ALA A 9 -4.63 9.23 -24.70
CA ALA A 9 -4.02 10.31 -25.47
C ALA A 9 -4.32 11.70 -24.87
N VAL A 10 -5.55 11.92 -24.37
CA VAL A 10 -5.93 13.16 -23.67
C VAL A 10 -5.18 13.30 -22.35
N VAL A 11 -5.11 12.25 -21.55
CA VAL A 11 -4.42 12.24 -20.25
C VAL A 11 -2.93 12.51 -20.44
N GLN A 12 -2.28 11.85 -21.41
CA GLN A 12 -0.87 12.06 -21.77
C GLN A 12 -0.59 13.51 -22.15
N LYS A 13 -1.44 14.10 -23.01
CA LYS A 13 -1.29 15.50 -23.42
C LYS A 13 -1.43 16.47 -22.25
N LYS A 14 -2.40 16.25 -21.35
CA LYS A 14 -2.64 17.14 -20.20
C LYS A 14 -1.57 17.03 -19.11
N ASN A 15 -0.92 15.87 -18.99
CA ASN A 15 -0.05 15.53 -17.86
C ASN A 15 1.36 15.09 -18.29
N ALA A 16 1.87 15.64 -19.40
CA ALA A 16 3.10 15.22 -20.05
C ALA A 16 4.34 15.19 -19.12
N GLU A 17 4.38 16.05 -18.09
CA GLU A 17 5.49 16.13 -17.13
C GLU A 17 5.34 15.20 -15.90
N GLN A 18 4.38 14.26 -15.92
CA GLN A 18 4.03 13.41 -14.79
C GLN A 18 4.17 11.92 -15.14
N PRO A 19 5.39 11.42 -15.40
CA PRO A 19 5.60 10.07 -15.92
C PRO A 19 5.05 8.97 -14.99
N GLU A 20 5.18 9.12 -13.67
CA GLU A 20 4.65 8.14 -12.71
C GLU A 20 3.12 8.07 -12.76
N PHE A 21 2.46 9.21 -12.94
CA PHE A 21 1.00 9.27 -13.06
C PHE A 21 0.54 8.67 -14.39
N LEU A 22 1.22 8.99 -15.50
CA LEU A 22 0.92 8.44 -16.81
C LEU A 22 1.09 6.93 -16.86
N GLN A 23 2.15 6.40 -16.23
CA GLN A 23 2.36 4.96 -16.10
C GLN A 23 1.17 4.30 -15.41
N ALA A 24 0.77 4.79 -14.23
CA ALA A 24 -0.30 4.19 -13.45
C ALA A 24 -1.66 4.23 -14.16
N VAL A 25 -1.99 5.35 -14.81
CA VAL A 25 -3.24 5.46 -15.59
C VAL A 25 -3.22 4.50 -16.78
N THR A 26 -2.09 4.39 -17.48
CA THR A 26 -1.96 3.47 -18.62
C THR A 26 -2.14 2.03 -18.17
N GLU A 27 -1.41 1.58 -17.14
CA GLU A 27 -1.49 0.21 -16.61
C GLU A 27 -2.91 -0.14 -16.14
N VAL A 28 -3.57 0.76 -15.41
CA VAL A 28 -4.95 0.52 -14.94
C VAL A 28 -5.92 0.49 -16.11
N LEU A 29 -5.93 1.50 -16.99
CA LEU A 29 -6.91 1.54 -18.09
C LEU A 29 -6.72 0.39 -19.09
N ASP A 30 -5.49 -0.03 -19.36
CA ASP A 30 -5.24 -1.20 -20.21
C ASP A 30 -5.81 -2.48 -19.59
N SER A 31 -5.66 -2.68 -18.28
CA SER A 31 -6.25 -3.83 -17.58
C SER A 31 -7.79 -3.79 -17.50
N LEU A 32 -8.38 -2.60 -17.65
CA LEU A 32 -9.84 -2.40 -17.60
C LEU A 32 -10.52 -2.50 -18.97
N ARG A 33 -9.77 -2.69 -20.06
CA ARG A 33 -10.35 -2.81 -21.41
C ARG A 33 -11.53 -3.78 -21.48
N PRO A 34 -11.49 -5.01 -20.90
CA PRO A 34 -12.62 -5.93 -20.98
C PRO A 34 -13.92 -5.38 -20.38
N VAL A 35 -13.85 -4.71 -19.22
CA VAL A 35 -15.03 -4.12 -18.56
C VAL A 35 -15.49 -2.84 -19.25
N ILE A 36 -14.56 -2.06 -19.80
CA ILE A 36 -14.86 -0.83 -20.52
C ILE A 36 -15.54 -1.14 -21.86
N GLU A 37 -15.01 -2.07 -22.64
CA GLU A 37 -15.58 -2.46 -23.94
C GLU A 37 -16.97 -3.07 -23.78
N ALA A 38 -17.19 -3.87 -22.73
CA ALA A 38 -18.51 -4.42 -22.40
C ALA A 38 -19.56 -3.35 -22.07
N ASN A 39 -19.15 -2.14 -21.68
CA ASN A 39 -20.03 -1.06 -21.22
C ASN A 39 -19.75 0.28 -21.94
N GLU A 40 -19.14 0.25 -23.14
CA GLU A 40 -18.55 1.45 -23.74
C GLU A 40 -19.56 2.58 -23.94
N GLU A 41 -20.75 2.28 -24.44
CA GLU A 41 -21.79 3.29 -24.69
C GLU A 41 -22.16 4.04 -23.40
N LEU A 42 -22.35 3.31 -22.30
CA LEU A 42 -22.70 3.88 -21.00
C LEU A 42 -21.55 4.72 -20.43
N TYR A 43 -20.33 4.17 -20.45
CA TYR A 43 -19.17 4.84 -19.88
C TYR A 43 -18.77 6.08 -20.67
N ARG A 44 -18.84 6.03 -22.00
CA ARG A 44 -18.59 7.16 -22.88
C ARG A 44 -19.65 8.25 -22.71
N LYS A 45 -20.94 7.88 -22.63
CA LYS A 45 -22.03 8.84 -22.41
C LYS A 45 -21.85 9.65 -21.11
N ASN A 46 -21.29 9.04 -20.08
CA ASN A 46 -21.10 9.67 -18.77
C ASN A 46 -19.66 10.14 -18.51
N ALA A 47 -18.79 10.09 -19.53
CA ALA A 47 -17.37 10.46 -19.45
C ALA A 47 -16.64 9.82 -18.26
N ILE A 48 -16.90 8.52 -18.00
CA ILE A 48 -16.42 7.84 -16.79
C ILE A 48 -14.89 7.81 -16.73
N LEU A 49 -14.24 7.49 -17.85
CA LEU A 49 -12.77 7.40 -17.87
C LEU A 49 -12.10 8.77 -17.75
N GLU A 50 -12.69 9.79 -18.36
CA GLU A 50 -12.21 11.18 -18.23
C GLU A 50 -12.36 11.67 -16.79
N ARG A 51 -13.51 11.40 -16.15
CA ARG A 51 -13.78 11.82 -14.76
C ARG A 51 -12.90 11.08 -13.76
N ILE A 52 -12.71 9.76 -13.90
CA ILE A 52 -11.93 8.99 -12.92
C ILE A 52 -10.41 9.25 -13.02
N THR A 53 -9.93 9.76 -14.16
CA THR A 53 -8.51 10.08 -14.37
C THR A 53 -8.16 11.55 -14.04
N GLU A 54 -9.17 12.39 -13.78
CA GLU A 54 -8.97 13.77 -13.33
C GLU A 54 -9.28 13.87 -11.83
N PRO A 55 -8.34 14.30 -10.96
CA PRO A 55 -8.64 14.44 -9.55
C PRO A 55 -9.74 15.48 -9.29
N ASP A 56 -10.67 15.19 -8.39
CA ASP A 56 -11.69 16.15 -7.94
C ASP A 56 -11.07 17.49 -7.50
N ARG A 57 -9.92 17.43 -6.82
CA ARG A 57 -9.17 18.61 -6.37
C ARG A 57 -7.69 18.35 -6.17
N GLN A 58 -6.87 19.33 -6.53
CA GLN A 58 -5.43 19.33 -6.29
C GLN A 58 -5.03 20.60 -5.53
N ILE A 59 -4.41 20.45 -4.37
CA ILE A 59 -4.00 21.54 -3.49
C ILE A 59 -2.48 21.51 -3.38
N MET A 60 -1.83 22.61 -3.76
CA MET A 60 -0.39 22.79 -3.66
C MET A 60 -0.11 24.09 -2.91
N PHE A 61 0.72 24.02 -1.87
CA PHE A 61 0.89 25.14 -0.94
C PHE A 61 2.32 25.25 -0.41
N ARG A 62 2.67 26.45 0.05
CA ARG A 62 3.97 26.73 0.68
C ARG A 62 3.95 26.35 2.15
N VAL A 63 5.04 25.74 2.64
CA VAL A 63 5.23 25.34 4.03
C VAL A 63 6.49 26.00 4.58
N PRO A 64 6.40 27.23 5.12
CA PRO A 64 7.54 27.89 5.75
C PRO A 64 7.73 27.42 7.20
N TRP A 65 8.95 27.13 7.63
CA TRP A 65 9.26 26.73 9.01
C TRP A 65 10.65 27.22 9.42
N VAL A 66 11.03 27.08 10.69
CA VAL A 66 12.30 27.57 11.22
C VAL A 66 13.08 26.40 11.83
N ASP A 67 14.32 26.22 11.39
CA ASP A 67 15.20 25.14 11.83
C ASP A 67 15.85 25.41 13.20
N ASP A 68 16.64 24.46 13.71
CA ASP A 68 17.30 24.56 15.02
C ASP A 68 18.34 25.71 15.11
N ASN A 69 18.80 26.20 13.97
CA ASN A 69 19.72 27.33 13.86
C ASN A 69 19.01 28.68 13.67
N GLY A 70 17.67 28.69 13.74
CA GLY A 70 16.87 29.89 13.52
C GLY A 70 16.74 30.29 12.04
N GLN A 71 17.18 29.44 11.10
CA GLN A 71 17.06 29.73 9.67
C GLN A 71 15.68 29.37 9.15
N VAL A 72 15.14 30.24 8.31
CA VAL A 72 13.85 30.01 7.65
C VAL A 72 14.06 29.03 6.51
N GLN A 73 13.26 27.97 6.51
CA GLN A 73 13.22 26.94 5.50
C GLN A 73 11.87 26.99 4.79
N VAL A 74 11.83 26.60 3.51
CA VAL A 74 10.60 26.59 2.71
C VAL A 74 10.50 25.28 1.94
N ASN A 75 9.39 24.59 2.14
CA ASN A 75 9.04 23.37 1.42
C ASN A 75 7.70 23.53 0.70
N ARG A 76 7.42 22.60 -0.21
CA ARG A 76 6.14 22.51 -0.91
C ARG A 76 5.29 21.39 -0.30
N GLY A 77 4.04 21.70 0.03
CA GLY A 77 3.03 20.76 0.48
C GLY A 77 2.03 20.43 -0.63
N PHE A 78 1.49 19.22 -0.59
CA PHE A 78 0.51 18.70 -1.55
C PHE A 78 -0.62 17.96 -0.85
N ARG A 79 -1.85 18.13 -1.37
CA ARG A 79 -2.97 17.21 -1.15
C ARG A 79 -3.78 17.06 -2.43
N VAL A 80 -3.80 15.85 -2.97
CA VAL A 80 -4.64 15.44 -4.11
C VAL A 80 -5.80 14.64 -3.54
N GLN A 81 -6.99 15.22 -3.67
CA GLN A 81 -8.28 14.63 -3.35
C GLN A 81 -8.81 14.07 -4.66
N PHE A 82 -8.65 12.76 -4.88
CA PHE A 82 -8.80 12.19 -6.21
C PHE A 82 -10.24 11.82 -6.53
N ASN A 83 -10.87 11.00 -5.69
CA ASN A 83 -12.26 10.59 -5.89
C ASN A 83 -12.94 10.31 -4.55
N ASN A 84 -14.12 10.87 -4.32
CA ASN A 84 -14.92 10.66 -3.11
C ASN A 84 -16.23 9.88 -3.34
N ALA A 85 -16.39 9.21 -4.49
CA ALA A 85 -17.66 8.58 -4.85
C ALA A 85 -18.12 7.53 -3.82
N ILE A 86 -17.19 6.85 -3.15
CA ILE A 86 -17.50 5.79 -2.17
C ILE A 86 -17.23 6.21 -0.72
N GLY A 87 -16.97 7.50 -0.44
CA GLY A 87 -16.73 8.03 0.90
C GLY A 87 -15.64 9.11 0.95
N PRO A 88 -15.24 9.58 2.15
CA PRO A 88 -14.23 10.63 2.32
C PRO A 88 -12.91 10.28 1.64
N TYR A 89 -12.18 11.29 1.14
CA TYR A 89 -10.87 11.06 0.55
C TYR A 89 -9.96 10.38 1.57
N LYS A 90 -9.29 9.29 1.17
CA LYS A 90 -8.45 8.52 2.09
C LYS A 90 -7.11 8.21 1.47
N GLY A 91 -6.05 8.59 2.18
CA GLY A 91 -4.70 8.11 1.91
C GLY A 91 -3.61 8.93 2.55
N GLY A 92 -2.41 8.33 2.62
CA GLY A 92 -1.29 8.81 3.42
C GLY A 92 -0.67 10.14 2.99
N LEU A 93 0.21 10.65 3.86
CA LEU A 93 1.07 11.81 3.65
C LEU A 93 2.53 11.34 3.55
N ARG A 94 3.20 11.61 2.44
CA ARG A 94 4.61 11.25 2.23
C ARG A 94 5.53 12.46 2.45
N LEU A 95 6.52 12.34 3.33
CA LEU A 95 7.56 13.35 3.53
C LEU A 95 8.88 12.79 3.00
N HIS A 96 9.25 13.21 1.78
CA HIS A 96 10.47 12.73 1.14
C HIS A 96 10.92 13.74 0.08
N PRO A 97 12.24 14.00 -0.08
CA PRO A 97 12.76 15.01 -1.01
C PRO A 97 12.40 14.75 -2.49
N SER A 98 12.01 13.54 -2.87
CA SER A 98 11.56 13.25 -4.23
C SER A 98 10.10 13.63 -4.51
N VAL A 99 9.31 13.94 -3.49
CA VAL A 99 7.86 14.18 -3.65
C VAL A 99 7.60 15.35 -4.60
N ASN A 100 6.80 15.08 -5.63
CA ASN A 100 6.29 16.06 -6.58
C ASN A 100 4.81 15.78 -6.90
N LEU A 101 4.16 16.63 -7.70
CA LEU A 101 2.74 16.48 -8.03
C LEU A 101 2.44 15.17 -8.79
N GLY A 102 3.30 14.78 -9.73
CA GLY A 102 3.15 13.54 -10.49
C GLY A 102 3.12 12.30 -9.59
N ILE A 103 4.05 12.20 -8.65
CA ILE A 103 4.10 11.12 -7.66
C ILE A 103 2.86 11.12 -6.75
N ILE A 104 2.42 12.28 -6.26
CA ILE A 104 1.23 12.35 -5.40
C ILE A 104 -0.05 11.98 -6.15
N LYS A 105 -0.17 12.37 -7.43
CA LYS A 105 -1.29 11.96 -8.29
C LYS A 105 -1.28 10.47 -8.58
N PHE A 106 -0.13 9.92 -8.96
CA PHE A 106 0.07 8.48 -9.13
C PHE A 106 -0.46 7.71 -7.91
N LEU A 107 0.07 8.05 -6.72
CA LEU A 107 -0.30 7.37 -5.49
C LEU A 107 -1.78 7.58 -5.16
N GLY A 108 -2.32 8.77 -5.43
CA GLY A 108 -3.74 9.08 -5.21
C GLY A 108 -4.68 8.30 -6.12
N PHE A 109 -4.32 8.11 -7.39
CA PHE A 109 -5.09 7.35 -8.37
C PHE A 109 -5.17 5.88 -7.99
N GLU A 110 -4.02 5.26 -7.71
CA GLU A 110 -3.93 3.88 -7.20
C GLU A 110 -4.74 3.69 -5.90
N GLN A 111 -4.76 4.71 -5.04
CA GLN A 111 -5.47 4.67 -3.77
C GLN A 111 -7.00 4.59 -3.94
N ILE A 112 -7.58 5.08 -5.04
CA ILE A 112 -9.01 4.95 -5.35
C ILE A 112 -9.40 3.47 -5.36
N PHE A 113 -8.73 2.69 -6.21
CA PHE A 113 -9.05 1.29 -6.45
C PHE A 113 -8.68 0.43 -5.25
N LYS A 114 -7.53 0.70 -4.62
CA LYS A 114 -7.11 0.01 -3.39
C LYS A 114 -8.13 0.18 -2.27
N ASN A 115 -8.66 1.39 -2.08
CA ASN A 115 -9.64 1.66 -1.04
C ASN A 115 -10.99 1.05 -1.38
N SER A 116 -11.40 1.12 -2.65
CA SER A 116 -12.61 0.48 -3.16
C SER A 116 -12.66 -1.01 -2.83
N LEU A 117 -11.55 -1.73 -3.08
CA LEU A 117 -11.42 -3.17 -2.83
C LEU A 117 -11.69 -3.56 -1.38
N THR A 118 -11.38 -2.70 -0.41
CA THR A 118 -11.61 -3.01 1.02
C THR A 118 -13.07 -3.21 1.38
N THR A 119 -14.01 -2.89 0.48
CA THR A 119 -15.46 -2.82 0.69
C THR A 119 -15.94 -1.71 1.63
N LEU A 120 -15.03 -1.06 2.36
CA LEU A 120 -15.32 0.03 3.29
C LEU A 120 -15.63 1.36 2.56
N PRO A 121 -16.32 2.31 3.23
CA PRO A 121 -16.76 3.57 2.62
C PRO A 121 -15.66 4.63 2.64
N ILE A 122 -14.61 4.44 1.84
CA ILE A 122 -13.46 5.35 1.75
C ILE A 122 -13.07 5.63 0.30
N GLY A 123 -13.05 6.90 -0.09
CA GLY A 123 -12.58 7.38 -1.39
C GLY A 123 -11.05 7.38 -1.51
N GLY A 124 -10.49 7.87 -2.62
CA GLY A 124 -9.05 7.91 -2.89
C GLY A 124 -8.43 9.29 -2.76
N GLY A 125 -7.29 9.39 -2.09
CA GLY A 125 -6.50 10.62 -2.04
C GLY A 125 -5.06 10.38 -1.58
N LYS A 126 -4.18 11.37 -1.77
CA LYS A 126 -2.80 11.32 -1.28
C LYS A 126 -2.27 12.72 -1.03
N GLY A 127 -1.26 12.85 -0.19
CA GLY A 127 -0.56 14.12 0.01
C GLY A 127 0.87 13.92 0.46
N GLY A 128 1.53 15.02 0.79
CA GLY A 128 2.92 14.97 1.21
C GLY A 128 3.65 16.29 1.04
N SER A 129 4.96 16.23 1.17
CA SER A 129 5.86 17.35 0.96
C SER A 129 7.24 16.87 0.53
N ASP A 130 7.96 17.73 -0.20
CA ASP A 130 9.38 17.59 -0.52
C ASP A 130 10.32 17.76 0.70
N PHE A 131 9.75 17.90 1.91
CA PHE A 131 10.49 17.92 3.16
C PHE A 131 11.22 16.60 3.42
N ASP A 132 12.51 16.68 3.73
CA ASP A 132 13.33 15.54 4.15
C ASP A 132 13.40 15.45 5.70
N PRO A 133 12.72 14.47 6.32
CA PRO A 133 12.77 14.28 7.78
C PRO A 133 14.11 13.71 8.25
N LYS A 134 14.97 13.21 7.36
CA LYS A 134 16.27 12.64 7.73
C LYS A 134 17.18 13.73 8.31
N GLY A 135 17.82 13.39 9.42
CA GLY A 135 18.74 14.28 10.15
C GLY A 135 18.06 15.45 10.86
N LYS A 136 16.72 15.50 10.92
CA LYS A 136 15.98 16.55 11.62
C LYS A 136 15.73 16.19 13.08
N SER A 137 15.77 17.20 13.95
CA SER A 137 15.39 17.01 15.35
C SER A 137 13.87 16.87 15.49
N ASP A 138 13.41 16.36 16.63
CA ASP A 138 11.98 16.29 16.94
C ASP A 138 11.31 17.67 16.92
N ARG A 139 12.04 18.72 17.29
CA ARG A 139 11.55 20.10 17.28
C ARG A 139 11.33 20.60 15.86
N GLU A 140 12.28 20.35 14.96
CA GLU A 140 12.18 20.72 13.54
C GLU A 140 11.02 20.00 12.86
N ILE A 141 10.87 18.69 13.10
CA ILE A 141 9.78 17.89 12.57
C ILE A 141 8.43 18.39 13.09
N MET A 142 8.35 18.71 14.38
CA MET A 142 7.15 19.31 14.96
C MET A 142 6.83 20.67 14.32
N ALA A 143 7.81 21.55 14.16
CA ALA A 143 7.64 22.86 13.54
C ALA A 143 7.15 22.74 12.10
N PHE A 144 7.74 21.82 11.32
CA PHE A 144 7.29 21.50 9.97
C PHE A 144 5.85 20.99 9.96
N CYS A 145 5.52 19.97 10.78
CA CYS A 145 4.17 19.39 10.85
C CYS A 145 3.11 20.44 11.23
N GLN A 146 3.44 21.35 12.14
CA GLN A 146 2.56 22.44 12.54
C GLN A 146 2.33 23.44 11.40
N SER A 147 3.40 23.84 10.69
CA SER A 147 3.29 24.70 9.51
C SER A 147 2.47 24.05 8.39
N PHE A 148 2.74 22.77 8.10
CA PHE A 148 2.03 21.99 7.11
C PHE A 148 0.52 21.90 7.42
N MET A 149 0.18 21.58 8.67
CA MET A 149 -1.22 21.45 9.10
C MET A 149 -1.95 22.80 9.20
N THR A 150 -1.22 23.91 9.35
CA THR A 150 -1.82 25.25 9.32
C THR A 150 -2.54 25.53 8.01
N GLU A 151 -2.01 25.01 6.89
CA GLU A 151 -2.70 25.09 5.60
C GLU A 151 -3.64 23.89 5.39
N LEU A 152 -3.16 22.66 5.61
CA LEU A 152 -3.93 21.46 5.27
C LEU A 152 -5.26 21.34 6.03
N SER A 153 -5.32 21.83 7.28
CA SER A 153 -6.52 21.74 8.14
C SER A 153 -7.78 22.41 7.55
N LYS A 154 -7.63 23.27 6.54
CA LYS A 154 -8.76 23.91 5.82
C LYS A 154 -9.49 22.94 4.89
N TYR A 155 -8.83 21.85 4.49
CA TYR A 155 -9.27 20.97 3.41
C TYR A 155 -9.58 19.54 3.87
N ILE A 156 -9.34 19.25 5.15
CA ILE A 156 -9.52 17.92 5.73
C ILE A 156 -10.53 17.93 6.88
N GLY A 157 -11.11 16.77 7.16
CA GLY A 157 -12.13 16.56 8.19
C GLY A 157 -12.63 15.13 8.17
N ALA A 158 -13.24 14.68 9.27
CA ALA A 158 -13.64 13.28 9.45
C ALA A 158 -14.49 12.72 8.29
N ASP A 159 -15.39 13.53 7.73
CA ASP A 159 -16.28 13.15 6.61
C ASP A 159 -15.90 13.78 5.27
N ILE A 160 -14.71 14.40 5.18
CA ILE A 160 -14.23 15.10 3.97
C ILE A 160 -12.99 14.39 3.42
N ASP A 161 -11.92 14.37 4.21
CA ASP A 161 -10.61 13.84 3.83
C ASP A 161 -9.87 13.43 5.09
N VAL A 162 -9.44 12.16 5.16
CA VAL A 162 -8.80 11.55 6.32
C VAL A 162 -7.40 11.05 5.97
N PRO A 163 -6.36 11.88 6.13
CA PRO A 163 -4.98 11.46 5.86
C PRO A 163 -4.46 10.37 6.83
N ALA A 164 -3.27 9.85 6.52
CA ALA A 164 -2.57 8.82 7.30
C ALA A 164 -1.06 8.98 7.17
N GLY A 165 -0.30 8.10 7.82
CA GLY A 165 1.13 7.95 7.59
C GLY A 165 1.47 7.38 6.21
N ASP A 166 2.70 7.63 5.76
CA ASP A 166 3.38 7.04 4.60
C ASP A 166 4.91 7.18 4.83
N ILE A 167 5.74 7.01 3.80
CA ILE A 167 7.20 7.21 3.91
C ILE A 167 7.48 8.61 4.50
N GLY A 168 8.27 8.67 5.56
CA GLY A 168 8.62 9.90 6.27
C GLY A 168 7.56 10.43 7.23
N THR A 169 6.38 9.80 7.32
CA THR A 169 5.29 10.19 8.23
C THR A 169 4.85 8.99 9.07
N GLY A 170 5.46 8.84 10.26
CA GLY A 170 5.08 7.84 11.24
C GLY A 170 4.11 8.36 12.29
N ALA A 171 3.97 7.59 13.39
CA ALA A 171 3.10 7.95 14.51
C ALA A 171 3.47 9.29 15.17
N ARG A 172 4.77 9.65 15.18
CA ARG A 172 5.27 10.93 15.69
C ARG A 172 4.73 12.11 14.89
N GLU A 173 4.89 12.07 13.56
CA GLU A 173 4.41 13.13 12.66
C GLU A 173 2.88 13.21 12.71
N ILE A 174 2.17 12.08 12.70
CA ILE A 174 0.71 12.04 12.87
C ILE A 174 0.29 12.66 14.20
N GLY A 175 1.01 12.42 15.29
CA GLY A 175 0.77 13.04 16.59
C GLY A 175 0.90 14.57 16.53
N PHE A 176 1.99 15.10 15.95
CA PHE A 176 2.18 16.54 15.79
C PHE A 176 1.12 17.19 14.89
N MET A 177 0.80 16.55 13.77
CA MET A 177 -0.24 17.00 12.84
C MET A 177 -1.63 16.99 13.48
N PHE A 178 -1.99 15.94 14.21
CA PHE A 178 -3.27 15.86 14.93
C PHE A 178 -3.37 16.91 16.04
N GLY A 179 -2.28 17.12 16.78
CA GLY A 179 -2.19 18.17 17.81
C GLY A 179 -2.43 19.56 17.23
N GLN A 180 -1.79 19.88 16.09
CA GLN A 180 -1.98 21.16 15.42
C GLN A 180 -3.39 21.32 14.84
N TYR A 181 -3.93 20.26 14.23
CA TYR A 181 -5.30 20.26 13.72
C TYR A 181 -6.28 20.63 14.84
N LYS A 182 -6.19 19.94 15.98
CA LYS A 182 -7.04 20.19 17.15
C LYS A 182 -6.89 21.63 17.67
N ARG A 183 -5.66 22.15 17.70
CA ARG A 183 -5.39 23.53 18.14
C ARG A 183 -6.07 24.57 17.24
N ILE A 184 -6.08 24.36 15.93
CA ILE A 184 -6.64 25.30 14.94
C ILE A 184 -8.16 25.17 14.86
N ARG A 185 -8.66 23.92 14.80
CA ARG A 185 -10.08 23.64 14.53
C ARG A 185 -10.93 23.57 15.78
N GLY A 186 -10.32 23.40 16.96
CA GLY A 186 -11.04 23.20 18.21
C GLY A 186 -11.82 21.87 18.28
N SER A 187 -11.54 20.91 17.40
CA SER A 187 -12.26 19.64 17.28
C SER A 187 -11.38 18.43 17.59
N PHE A 188 -11.94 17.44 18.29
CA PHE A 188 -11.36 16.11 18.47
C PHE A 188 -12.20 15.09 17.70
N GLU A 189 -11.77 14.74 16.49
CA GLU A 189 -12.48 13.89 15.55
C GLU A 189 -11.53 12.94 14.79
N GLY A 190 -12.09 11.98 14.05
CA GLY A 190 -11.34 11.00 13.25
C GLY A 190 -10.69 11.55 11.98
N VAL A 191 -10.07 12.73 12.04
CA VAL A 191 -9.48 13.41 10.86
C VAL A 191 -8.17 12.79 10.37
N LEU A 192 -7.49 12.03 11.21
CA LEU A 192 -6.26 11.31 10.87
C LEU A 192 -6.33 9.88 11.37
N THR A 193 -5.70 8.98 10.63
CA THR A 193 -5.51 7.56 11.02
C THR A 193 -4.04 7.24 11.25
N GLY A 194 -3.75 6.17 11.97
CA GLY A 194 -2.40 5.90 12.49
C GLY A 194 -2.09 6.73 13.73
N LYS A 195 -3.12 7.13 14.49
CA LYS A 195 -2.95 7.80 15.78
C LYS A 195 -2.40 6.82 16.82
N GLY A 196 -1.80 7.34 17.88
CA GLY A 196 -1.41 6.56 19.06
C GLY A 196 -2.65 6.10 19.84
N LEU A 197 -2.52 4.96 20.50
CA LEU A 197 -3.63 4.29 21.20
C LEU A 197 -4.31 5.18 22.25
N THR A 198 -3.54 6.02 22.94
CA THR A 198 -4.05 6.91 23.99
C THR A 198 -4.86 8.10 23.49
N TYR A 199 -4.90 8.34 22.18
CA TYR A 199 -5.62 9.47 21.57
C TYR A 199 -6.39 9.09 20.29
N GLY A 200 -6.98 7.88 20.29
CA GLY A 200 -7.92 7.44 19.26
C GLY A 200 -7.31 6.58 18.15
N GLY A 201 -6.11 6.03 18.36
CA GLY A 201 -5.56 4.98 17.51
C GLY A 201 -6.29 3.64 17.67
N SER A 202 -6.11 2.74 16.69
CA SER A 202 -6.66 1.38 16.72
C SER A 202 -5.61 0.36 17.10
N LEU A 203 -6.01 -0.66 17.87
CA LEU A 203 -5.24 -1.90 18.00
C LEU A 203 -5.10 -2.60 16.63
N ALA A 204 -4.20 -3.57 16.54
CA ALA A 204 -3.83 -4.32 15.34
C ALA A 204 -3.29 -3.49 14.16
N ARG A 205 -3.25 -2.14 14.24
CA ARG A 205 -2.81 -1.29 13.13
C ARG A 205 -1.36 -1.53 12.71
N THR A 206 -0.49 -1.83 13.68
CA THR A 206 0.92 -2.18 13.46
C THR A 206 1.02 -3.47 12.63
N GLN A 207 0.26 -4.49 12.99
CA GLN A 207 0.25 -5.81 12.33
C GLN A 207 -0.47 -5.82 10.98
N ALA A 208 -1.42 -4.90 10.80
CA ALA A 208 -2.47 -4.94 9.79
C ALA A 208 -2.03 -5.30 8.36
N THR A 209 -0.96 -4.70 7.87
CA THR A 209 -0.50 -4.94 6.48
C THR A 209 0.10 -6.35 6.33
N GLY A 210 0.97 -6.76 7.25
CA GLY A 210 1.61 -8.08 7.21
C GLY A 210 0.62 -9.21 7.49
N TYR A 211 -0.28 -9.02 8.46
CA TYR A 211 -1.35 -9.98 8.74
C TYR A 211 -2.32 -10.06 7.56
N GLY A 212 -2.71 -8.91 7.01
CA GLY A 212 -3.63 -8.86 5.88
C GLY A 212 -3.08 -9.55 4.64
N LEU A 213 -1.79 -9.39 4.36
CA LEU A 213 -1.09 -10.11 3.29
C LEU A 213 -1.31 -11.62 3.43
N LEU A 214 -1.01 -12.20 4.59
CA LEU A 214 -1.14 -13.64 4.80
C LEU A 214 -2.59 -14.12 4.84
N TYR A 215 -3.54 -13.30 5.28
CA TYR A 215 -4.97 -13.66 5.18
C TYR A 215 -5.42 -13.78 3.72
N LEU A 216 -5.01 -12.85 2.86
CA LEU A 216 -5.30 -12.92 1.44
C LEU A 216 -4.57 -14.10 0.78
N THR A 217 -3.27 -14.29 1.07
CA THR A 217 -2.49 -15.42 0.52
C THR A 217 -3.10 -16.77 0.93
N ASN A 218 -3.58 -16.89 2.18
CA ASN A 218 -4.25 -18.09 2.64
C ASN A 218 -5.58 -18.34 1.90
N ALA A 219 -6.37 -17.30 1.64
CA ALA A 219 -7.61 -17.42 0.86
C ALA A 219 -7.32 -17.86 -0.59
N LEU A 220 -6.30 -17.25 -1.22
CA LEU A 220 -5.79 -17.62 -2.53
C LEU A 220 -5.39 -19.10 -2.62
N TRP A 221 -4.59 -19.56 -1.66
CA TRP A 221 -4.13 -20.95 -1.63
C TRP A 221 -5.29 -21.95 -1.47
N LYS A 222 -6.23 -21.67 -0.56
CA LYS A 222 -7.39 -22.53 -0.33
C LYS A 222 -8.29 -22.65 -1.55
N ASP A 223 -8.57 -21.55 -2.25
CA ASP A 223 -9.39 -21.56 -3.48
C ASP A 223 -8.70 -22.33 -4.63
N ASN A 224 -7.37 -22.49 -4.56
CA ASN A 224 -6.58 -23.29 -5.49
C ASN A 224 -6.30 -24.73 -4.97
N GLY A 225 -6.98 -25.17 -3.90
CA GLY A 225 -6.84 -26.51 -3.35
C GLY A 225 -5.52 -26.78 -2.63
N LEU A 226 -4.84 -25.73 -2.16
CA LEU A 226 -3.55 -25.78 -1.50
C LEU A 226 -3.67 -25.40 -0.01
N ASP A 227 -2.66 -25.78 0.78
CA ASP A 227 -2.52 -25.44 2.19
C ASP A 227 -1.13 -24.84 2.45
N LEU A 228 -1.09 -23.75 3.24
CA LEU A 228 0.14 -23.07 3.66
C LEU A 228 0.89 -23.84 4.75
N ASN A 229 0.21 -24.68 5.52
CA ASN A 229 0.84 -25.42 6.60
C ASN A 229 1.98 -26.33 6.08
N GLY A 230 3.17 -26.22 6.68
CA GLY A 230 4.35 -26.98 6.31
C GLY A 230 5.09 -26.44 5.07
N LYS A 231 4.69 -25.29 4.53
CA LYS A 231 5.33 -24.64 3.37
C LYS A 231 6.50 -23.75 3.78
N THR A 232 7.35 -23.40 2.83
CA THR A 232 8.47 -22.47 3.03
C THR A 232 8.25 -21.14 2.32
N ALA A 233 8.70 -20.05 2.94
CA ALA A 233 8.56 -18.71 2.37
C ALA A 233 9.87 -17.92 2.34
N ALA A 234 10.07 -17.17 1.27
CA ALA A 234 11.02 -16.07 1.22
C ALA A 234 10.29 -14.75 1.49
N VAL A 235 10.82 -13.94 2.40
CA VAL A 235 10.29 -12.61 2.71
C VAL A 235 11.42 -11.60 2.53
N SER A 236 11.20 -10.56 1.75
CA SER A 236 12.12 -9.43 1.73
C SER A 236 11.71 -8.37 2.74
N GLY A 237 12.67 -7.56 3.15
CA GLY A 237 12.46 -6.53 4.15
C GLY A 237 12.52 -7.06 5.58
N SER A 238 12.59 -6.11 6.49
CA SER A 238 12.70 -6.33 7.95
C SER A 238 12.11 -5.16 8.72
N GLY A 239 11.26 -4.37 8.04
CA GLY A 239 10.43 -3.34 8.64
C GLY A 239 9.08 -3.91 9.06
N ASN A 240 8.17 -3.01 9.42
CA ASN A 240 6.84 -3.36 9.94
C ASN A 240 6.10 -4.41 9.09
N VAL A 241 5.97 -4.21 7.76
CA VAL A 241 5.22 -5.17 6.91
C VAL A 241 5.86 -6.56 6.96
N ALA A 242 7.18 -6.65 6.75
CA ALA A 242 7.91 -7.91 6.75
C ALA A 242 7.83 -8.63 8.11
N ILE A 243 8.13 -7.94 9.22
CA ILE A 243 8.11 -8.53 10.57
C ILE A 243 6.77 -9.21 10.86
N TYR A 244 5.66 -8.51 10.62
CA TYR A 244 4.34 -9.04 10.92
C TYR A 244 3.82 -10.01 9.85
N ALA A 245 4.32 -9.96 8.62
CA ALA A 245 4.10 -11.00 7.62
C ALA A 245 4.77 -12.31 8.04
N ILE A 246 6.02 -12.24 8.50
CA ILE A 246 6.76 -13.41 9.02
C ILE A 246 6.02 -14.00 10.23
N GLU A 247 5.62 -13.16 11.17
CA GLU A 247 4.85 -13.58 12.34
C GLU A 247 3.56 -14.32 11.96
N LYS A 248 2.74 -13.75 11.06
CA LYS A 248 1.49 -14.39 10.66
C LYS A 248 1.73 -15.65 9.84
N ALA A 249 2.75 -15.68 8.99
CA ALA A 249 3.11 -16.85 8.20
C ALA A 249 3.45 -18.03 9.13
N GLN A 250 4.23 -17.79 10.17
CA GLN A 250 4.56 -18.81 11.17
C GLN A 250 3.35 -19.29 11.97
N GLN A 251 2.43 -18.39 12.33
CA GLN A 251 1.15 -18.77 12.96
C GLN A 251 0.28 -19.65 12.06
N LEU A 252 0.46 -19.56 10.73
CA LEU A 252 -0.21 -20.40 9.73
C LEU A 252 0.60 -21.67 9.37
N GLY A 253 1.70 -21.95 10.08
CA GLY A 253 2.53 -23.14 9.87
C GLY A 253 3.55 -23.03 8.73
N VAL A 254 3.81 -21.81 8.22
CA VAL A 254 4.82 -21.56 7.19
C VAL A 254 6.19 -21.34 7.82
N LYS A 255 7.22 -22.03 7.31
CA LYS A 255 8.62 -21.78 7.68
C LYS A 255 9.21 -20.68 6.81
N VAL A 256 9.32 -19.48 7.35
CA VAL A 256 9.98 -18.36 6.67
C VAL A 256 11.49 -18.45 6.83
N VAL A 257 12.23 -18.45 5.72
CA VAL A 257 13.69 -18.68 5.74
C VAL A 257 14.53 -17.45 5.40
N THR A 258 13.92 -16.34 4.98
CA THR A 258 14.66 -15.10 4.68
C THR A 258 14.01 -13.85 5.26
N CYS A 259 14.82 -12.82 5.48
CA CYS A 259 14.44 -11.42 5.66
C CYS A 259 15.58 -10.52 5.16
N SER A 260 15.32 -9.26 4.83
CA SER A 260 16.38 -8.37 4.30
C SER A 260 16.29 -6.92 4.77
N ASP A 261 17.37 -6.17 4.60
CA ASP A 261 17.36 -4.72 4.68
C ASP A 261 18.20 -4.10 3.56
N SER A 262 18.41 -2.79 3.60
CA SER A 262 19.15 -2.08 2.56
C SER A 262 20.62 -2.52 2.43
N THR A 263 21.17 -3.27 3.40
CA THR A 263 22.58 -3.64 3.46
C THR A 263 22.87 -5.10 3.16
N GLY A 264 21.84 -5.96 3.17
CA GLY A 264 22.01 -7.40 2.97
C GLY A 264 20.75 -8.18 3.31
N TRP A 265 20.87 -9.51 3.32
CA TRP A 265 19.79 -10.41 3.73
C TRP A 265 20.27 -11.50 4.69
N ILE A 266 19.30 -12.04 5.41
CA ILE A 266 19.46 -13.23 6.23
C ILE A 266 18.89 -14.42 5.45
N TYR A 267 19.60 -15.53 5.52
CA TYR A 267 19.06 -16.86 5.27
C TYR A 267 19.19 -17.71 6.53
N ASP A 268 18.08 -18.23 7.01
CA ASP A 268 18.03 -19.14 8.16
C ASP A 268 17.28 -20.42 7.75
N PRO A 269 17.98 -21.54 7.51
CA PRO A 269 17.35 -22.79 7.09
C PRO A 269 16.42 -23.39 8.16
N GLU A 270 16.64 -23.05 9.43
CA GLU A 270 15.77 -23.41 10.56
C GLU A 270 14.53 -22.51 10.67
N GLY A 271 14.58 -21.35 10.03
CA GLY A 271 13.51 -20.36 9.98
C GLY A 271 13.79 -19.13 10.84
N ILE A 272 13.29 -17.97 10.40
CA ILE A 272 13.51 -16.68 11.06
C ILE A 272 12.90 -16.66 12.47
N ASP A 273 13.68 -16.28 13.48
CA ASP A 273 13.21 -16.00 14.82
C ASP A 273 12.58 -14.59 14.87
N VAL A 274 11.25 -14.54 14.85
CA VAL A 274 10.49 -13.27 14.83
C VAL A 274 10.73 -12.44 16.09
N ALA A 275 10.90 -13.08 17.26
CA ALA A 275 11.10 -12.37 18.51
C ALA A 275 12.46 -11.66 18.51
N LEU A 276 13.51 -12.37 18.07
CA LEU A 276 14.83 -11.79 17.89
C LEU A 276 14.83 -10.69 16.83
N LEU A 277 14.14 -10.90 15.70
CA LEU A 277 14.03 -9.89 14.64
C LEU A 277 13.38 -8.60 15.16
N LYS A 278 12.31 -8.70 15.96
CA LYS A 278 11.67 -7.55 16.62
C LYS A 278 12.60 -6.84 17.59
N GLU A 279 13.34 -7.58 18.43
CA GLU A 279 14.31 -6.99 19.34
C GLU A 279 15.38 -6.19 18.58
N VAL A 280 15.94 -6.77 17.51
CA VAL A 280 16.96 -6.12 16.67
C VAL A 280 16.39 -4.87 15.99
N LYS A 281 15.20 -4.94 15.38
CA LYS A 281 14.71 -3.88 14.48
C LYS A 281 13.82 -2.85 15.15
N GLU A 282 12.97 -3.23 16.10
CA GLU A 282 12.04 -2.32 16.77
C GLU A 282 12.63 -1.70 18.03
N VAL A 283 13.43 -2.47 18.80
CA VAL A 283 14.01 -2.01 20.08
C VAL A 283 15.41 -1.43 19.88
N LYS A 284 16.36 -2.23 19.41
CA LYS A 284 17.77 -1.79 19.23
C LYS A 284 17.95 -0.89 18.01
N ARG A 285 17.04 -0.97 17.04
CA ARG A 285 17.12 -0.27 15.74
C ARG A 285 18.43 -0.57 15.00
N ALA A 286 18.84 -1.83 15.08
CA ALA A 286 20.10 -2.35 14.60
C ALA A 286 20.01 -2.94 13.18
N ARG A 287 21.16 -3.34 12.64
CA ARG A 287 21.31 -4.03 11.35
C ARG A 287 21.10 -5.53 11.50
N LEU A 288 20.80 -6.21 10.39
CA LEU A 288 20.62 -7.67 10.38
C LEU A 288 21.90 -8.46 10.72
N THR A 289 23.07 -7.83 10.67
CA THR A 289 24.31 -8.43 11.20
C THR A 289 24.21 -8.79 12.68
N GLU A 290 23.48 -8.01 13.49
CA GLU A 290 23.24 -8.34 14.90
C GLU A 290 22.30 -9.55 15.07
N TYR A 291 21.34 -9.73 14.15
CA TYR A 291 20.49 -10.92 14.12
C TYR A 291 21.34 -12.17 13.87
N ALA A 292 22.18 -12.16 12.83
CA ALA A 292 23.06 -13.30 12.51
C ALA A 292 24.09 -13.58 13.62
N ALA A 293 24.60 -12.53 14.29
CA ALA A 293 25.50 -12.71 15.43
C ALA A 293 24.81 -13.39 16.63
N ALA A 294 23.51 -13.18 16.81
CA ALA A 294 22.73 -13.76 17.90
C ALA A 294 22.11 -15.14 17.58
N LYS A 295 21.98 -15.50 16.29
CA LYS A 295 21.36 -16.74 15.82
C LYS A 295 22.35 -17.53 14.98
N SER A 296 22.96 -18.57 15.56
CA SER A 296 24.03 -19.35 14.93
C SER A 296 23.65 -20.10 13.66
N SER A 297 22.36 -20.41 13.45
CA SER A 297 21.86 -21.02 12.22
C SER A 297 21.70 -20.02 11.08
N ALA A 298 21.69 -18.72 11.38
CA ALA A 298 21.42 -17.67 10.41
C ALA A 298 22.70 -17.20 9.73
N GLU A 299 22.64 -17.13 8.41
CA GLU A 299 23.70 -16.60 7.57
C GLU A 299 23.35 -15.18 7.14
N TYR A 300 24.24 -14.23 7.41
CA TYR A 300 24.15 -12.88 6.83
C TYR A 300 24.95 -12.80 5.54
N HIS A 301 24.29 -12.33 4.50
CA HIS A 301 24.87 -12.10 3.18
C HIS A 301 24.82 -10.59 2.90
N ALA A 302 25.99 -9.98 2.71
CA ALA A 302 26.08 -8.56 2.41
C ALA A 302 25.68 -8.30 0.96
N LYS A 303 24.95 -7.21 0.73
CA LYS A 303 24.56 -6.80 -0.63
C LYS A 303 25.75 -6.14 -1.32
N GLU A 304 26.41 -6.87 -2.21
CA GLU A 304 27.42 -6.33 -3.11
C GLU A 304 26.74 -6.00 -4.46
N ASN A 305 26.94 -4.79 -4.99
CA ASN A 305 26.47 -4.41 -6.34
C ASN A 305 24.96 -4.47 -6.63
N GLY A 306 24.09 -4.33 -5.63
CA GLY A 306 22.64 -4.23 -5.87
C GLY A 306 21.90 -5.57 -5.91
N GLU A 307 22.56 -6.69 -5.58
CA GLU A 307 21.99 -8.04 -5.55
C GLU A 307 20.69 -8.21 -4.74
N HIS A 308 19.82 -9.11 -5.20
CA HIS A 308 18.53 -9.46 -4.59
C HIS A 308 18.52 -10.91 -4.07
N GLY A 309 19.54 -11.31 -3.30
CA GLY A 309 19.75 -12.70 -2.93
C GLY A 309 18.66 -13.36 -2.06
N VAL A 310 17.64 -12.61 -1.60
CA VAL A 310 16.46 -13.20 -0.93
C VAL A 310 15.67 -14.16 -1.82
N TRP A 311 15.75 -14.01 -3.15
CA TRP A 311 14.94 -14.76 -4.11
C TRP A 311 15.59 -16.06 -4.61
N GLN A 312 16.85 -16.31 -4.24
CA GLN A 312 17.63 -17.44 -4.76
C GLN A 312 17.30 -18.79 -4.13
N TYR A 313 16.58 -18.77 -3.00
CA TYR A 313 16.31 -19.96 -2.21
C TYR A 313 15.07 -20.70 -2.71
N LYS A 314 15.10 -22.03 -2.62
CA LYS A 314 13.95 -22.87 -2.96
C LYS A 314 12.84 -22.72 -1.92
N VAL A 315 11.76 -22.01 -2.29
CA VAL A 315 10.61 -21.73 -1.43
C VAL A 315 9.29 -21.96 -2.15
N ASP A 316 8.22 -22.24 -1.41
CA ASP A 316 6.88 -22.40 -1.97
C ASP A 316 6.18 -21.05 -2.24
N LEU A 317 6.44 -20.02 -1.43
CA LEU A 317 5.88 -18.67 -1.62
C LEU A 317 6.93 -17.56 -1.44
N ALA A 318 6.78 -16.48 -2.18
CA ALA A 318 7.59 -15.27 -2.04
C ALA A 318 6.71 -14.06 -1.68
N LEU A 319 7.14 -13.32 -0.66
CA LEU A 319 6.43 -12.17 -0.09
C LEU A 319 7.32 -10.92 -0.14
N PRO A 320 7.32 -10.16 -1.25
CA PRO A 320 8.11 -8.94 -1.33
C PRO A 320 7.51 -7.82 -0.48
N CYS A 321 8.24 -7.38 0.54
CA CYS A 321 7.75 -6.50 1.61
C CYS A 321 8.72 -5.34 1.96
N ALA A 322 9.67 -5.00 1.09
CA ALA A 322 10.67 -3.95 1.36
C ALA A 322 10.40 -2.65 0.60
N THR A 323 10.45 -2.65 -0.73
CA THR A 323 10.43 -1.42 -1.55
C THR A 323 9.90 -1.69 -2.96
N GLN A 324 9.60 -0.62 -3.70
CA GLN A 324 9.25 -0.68 -5.11
C GLN A 324 10.39 -1.27 -5.95
N ASN A 325 10.06 -2.08 -6.97
CA ASN A 325 10.98 -2.68 -7.94
C ASN A 325 12.14 -3.49 -7.30
N GLU A 326 11.88 -4.22 -6.22
CA GLU A 326 12.86 -5.09 -5.54
C GLU A 326 12.88 -6.55 -6.05
N LEU A 327 11.91 -6.93 -6.89
CA LEU A 327 11.85 -8.24 -7.55
C LEU A 327 11.81 -7.99 -9.05
N ASP A 328 12.93 -8.26 -9.72
CA ASP A 328 13.10 -8.05 -11.15
C ASP A 328 12.90 -9.34 -11.97
N LEU A 329 13.14 -9.25 -13.28
CA LEU A 329 12.90 -10.37 -14.19
C LEU A 329 13.84 -11.57 -13.91
N ASP A 330 15.08 -11.31 -13.50
CA ASP A 330 16.03 -12.39 -13.25
C ASP A 330 15.72 -13.07 -11.91
N ASP A 331 15.27 -12.31 -10.92
CA ASP A 331 14.70 -12.84 -9.68
C ASP A 331 13.47 -13.72 -9.94
N ALA A 332 12.56 -13.26 -10.80
CA ALA A 332 11.36 -13.99 -11.17
C ALA A 332 11.69 -15.33 -11.87
N LYS A 333 12.66 -15.33 -12.79
CA LYS A 333 13.17 -16.56 -13.42
C LYS A 333 13.73 -17.54 -12.39
N MET A 334 14.47 -17.03 -11.42
CA MET A 334 15.07 -17.85 -10.37
C MET A 334 14.00 -18.47 -9.47
N LEU A 335 12.98 -17.70 -9.07
CA LEU A 335 11.85 -18.20 -8.30
C LEU A 335 11.07 -19.30 -9.06
N VAL A 336 10.80 -19.09 -10.35
CA VAL A 336 10.12 -20.08 -11.19
C VAL A 336 10.97 -21.35 -11.35
N ALA A 337 12.28 -21.21 -11.60
CA ALA A 337 13.20 -22.34 -11.71
C ALA A 337 13.27 -23.16 -10.41
N ASN A 338 13.10 -22.50 -9.26
CA ASN A 338 13.04 -23.13 -7.95
C ASN A 338 11.65 -23.73 -7.60
N GLY A 339 10.64 -23.51 -8.43
CA GLY A 339 9.29 -24.07 -8.24
C GLY A 339 8.41 -23.27 -7.28
N VAL A 340 8.53 -21.93 -7.25
CA VAL A 340 7.62 -21.08 -6.48
C VAL A 340 6.17 -21.31 -6.92
N THR A 341 5.25 -21.38 -5.95
CA THR A 341 3.82 -21.56 -6.21
C THR A 341 3.08 -20.22 -6.28
N SER A 342 3.44 -19.26 -5.42
CA SER A 342 2.79 -17.96 -5.37
C SER A 342 3.72 -16.81 -5.04
N VAL A 343 3.42 -15.63 -5.60
CA VAL A 343 4.03 -14.35 -5.24
C VAL A 343 2.90 -13.39 -4.84
N THR A 344 2.94 -12.89 -3.61
CA THR A 344 1.92 -11.95 -3.11
C THR A 344 2.58 -10.75 -2.45
N GLU A 345 2.25 -9.55 -2.93
CA GLU A 345 3.03 -8.34 -2.62
C GLU A 345 2.62 -7.68 -1.30
N GLY A 346 3.57 -7.52 -0.37
CA GLY A 346 3.40 -6.74 0.86
C GLY A 346 3.80 -5.28 0.72
N ALA A 347 4.77 -4.97 -0.14
CA ALA A 347 5.16 -3.60 -0.48
C ALA A 347 4.26 -3.03 -1.60
N ASN A 348 4.42 -1.73 -1.92
CA ASN A 348 3.72 -1.12 -3.05
C ASN A 348 4.58 -1.25 -4.32
N MET A 349 4.07 -1.97 -5.32
CA MET A 349 4.75 -2.26 -6.59
C MET A 349 6.18 -2.81 -6.45
N PRO A 350 6.43 -3.82 -5.59
CA PRO A 350 7.76 -4.40 -5.48
C PRO A 350 8.22 -5.16 -6.72
N THR A 351 7.30 -5.74 -7.48
CA THR A 351 7.65 -6.54 -8.66
C THR A 351 7.66 -5.66 -9.90
N THR A 352 8.71 -5.74 -10.73
CA THR A 352 8.72 -5.02 -12.00
C THR A 352 7.64 -5.55 -12.94
N LEU A 353 7.25 -4.78 -13.95
CA LEU A 353 6.21 -5.17 -14.89
C LEU A 353 6.61 -6.43 -15.68
N GLU A 354 7.87 -6.50 -16.11
CA GLU A 354 8.44 -7.65 -16.83
C GLU A 354 8.46 -8.90 -15.95
N ALA A 355 8.83 -8.76 -14.67
CA ALA A 355 8.82 -9.84 -13.69
C ALA A 355 7.39 -10.35 -13.42
N THR A 356 6.43 -9.43 -13.28
CA THR A 356 5.01 -9.75 -13.08
C THR A 356 4.48 -10.60 -14.24
N LYS A 357 4.69 -10.14 -15.48
CA LYS A 357 4.29 -10.87 -16.69
C LYS A 357 4.91 -12.26 -16.74
N TYR A 358 6.21 -12.35 -16.49
CA TYR A 358 6.92 -13.63 -16.50
C TYR A 358 6.37 -14.62 -15.45
N LEU A 359 6.14 -14.16 -14.21
CA LEU A 359 5.56 -14.99 -13.15
C LEU A 359 4.17 -15.51 -13.55
N GLN A 360 3.31 -14.60 -14.03
CA GLN A 360 1.96 -14.92 -14.46
C GLN A 360 1.92 -15.90 -15.63
N GLU A 361 2.73 -15.67 -16.68
CA GLU A 361 2.83 -16.54 -17.86
C GLU A 361 3.33 -17.96 -17.52
N ASN A 362 4.13 -18.10 -16.46
CA ASN A 362 4.62 -19.39 -15.95
C ASN A 362 3.68 -20.02 -14.90
N GLY A 363 2.45 -19.51 -14.76
CA GLY A 363 1.41 -20.12 -13.93
C GLY A 363 1.61 -19.93 -12.42
N VAL A 364 2.46 -19.00 -11.99
CA VAL A 364 2.61 -18.61 -10.59
C VAL A 364 1.36 -17.86 -10.14
N LEU A 365 0.80 -18.22 -8.99
CA LEU A 365 -0.32 -17.48 -8.40
C LEU A 365 0.16 -16.10 -7.95
N PHE A 366 -0.16 -15.07 -8.71
CA PHE A 366 0.31 -13.71 -8.46
C PHE A 366 -0.82 -12.80 -7.98
N VAL A 367 -0.63 -12.13 -6.83
CA VAL A 367 -1.55 -11.06 -6.37
C VAL A 367 -0.75 -9.80 -6.03
N GLY A 368 -1.05 -8.73 -6.77
CA GLY A 368 -0.40 -7.43 -6.60
C GLY A 368 -0.78 -6.69 -5.32
N GLY A 369 0.05 -5.70 -4.96
CA GLY A 369 -0.03 -4.99 -3.68
C GLY A 369 -1.33 -4.21 -3.48
N LYS A 370 -1.99 -3.78 -4.56
CA LYS A 370 -3.29 -3.11 -4.52
C LYS A 370 -4.33 -3.91 -3.72
N ALA A 371 -4.31 -5.24 -3.84
CA ALA A 371 -5.16 -6.15 -3.06
C ALA A 371 -4.41 -6.71 -1.84
N ALA A 372 -3.24 -7.31 -2.06
CA ALA A 372 -2.53 -8.10 -1.04
C ALA A 372 -2.15 -7.29 0.21
N ASN A 373 -1.71 -6.03 0.06
CA ASN A 373 -1.28 -5.21 1.19
C ASN A 373 -2.37 -4.24 1.71
N ALA A 374 -3.62 -4.41 1.27
CA ALA A 374 -4.74 -3.52 1.61
C ALA A 374 -5.12 -3.55 3.11
N GLY A 375 -4.65 -4.53 3.87
CA GLY A 375 -4.94 -4.66 5.31
C GLY A 375 -4.60 -3.41 6.13
N GLY A 376 -3.54 -2.67 5.75
CA GLY A 376 -3.18 -1.42 6.40
C GLY A 376 -4.23 -0.31 6.22
N VAL A 377 -4.81 -0.18 5.03
CA VAL A 377 -5.86 0.82 4.79
C VAL A 377 -7.23 0.35 5.29
N ALA A 378 -7.51 -0.95 5.21
CA ALA A 378 -8.68 -1.55 5.84
C ALA A 378 -8.72 -1.25 7.35
N THR A 379 -7.62 -1.49 8.05
CA THR A 379 -7.51 -1.19 9.50
C THR A 379 -7.52 0.32 9.78
N SER A 380 -7.07 1.14 8.83
CA SER A 380 -7.23 2.61 8.94
C SER A 380 -8.70 3.02 8.88
N ALA A 381 -9.52 2.37 8.05
CA ALA A 381 -10.96 2.61 8.03
C ALA A 381 -11.66 2.01 9.26
N LEU A 382 -11.19 0.90 9.83
CA LEU A 382 -11.66 0.41 11.13
C LEU A 382 -11.33 1.40 12.27
N GLU A 383 -10.19 2.08 12.21
CA GLU A 383 -9.85 3.18 13.15
C GLU A 383 -10.84 4.35 12.99
N MET A 384 -11.26 4.68 11.76
CA MET A 384 -12.31 5.68 11.51
C MET A 384 -13.64 5.25 12.12
N SER A 385 -14.08 4.01 11.92
CA SER A 385 -15.31 3.48 12.53
C SER A 385 -15.29 3.60 14.06
N GLN A 386 -14.21 3.14 14.71
CA GLN A 386 -14.03 3.26 16.15
C GLN A 386 -14.08 4.72 16.62
N ASN A 387 -13.48 5.65 15.87
CA ASN A 387 -13.50 7.08 16.19
C ASN A 387 -14.90 7.70 16.04
N SER A 388 -15.68 7.28 15.04
CA SER A 388 -17.07 7.72 14.85
C SER A 388 -17.98 7.17 15.95
N GLU A 389 -17.75 5.92 16.39
CA GLU A 389 -18.50 5.27 17.48
C GLU A 389 -18.08 5.75 18.88
N ARG A 390 -16.88 6.32 19.01
CA ARG A 390 -16.23 6.64 20.30
C ARG A 390 -16.03 5.41 21.19
N LEU A 391 -15.86 4.25 20.57
CA LEU A 391 -15.58 2.98 21.24
C LEU A 391 -14.26 2.41 20.71
N SER A 392 -13.49 1.80 21.61
CA SER A 392 -12.27 1.08 21.25
C SER A 392 -12.58 -0.41 21.23
N TRP A 393 -12.12 -1.09 20.20
CA TRP A 393 -12.26 -2.55 20.07
C TRP A 393 -11.02 -3.26 20.59
N THR A 394 -11.16 -4.52 20.98
CA THR A 394 -10.02 -5.36 21.36
C THR A 394 -9.16 -5.71 20.14
N PHE A 395 -7.96 -6.25 20.36
CA PHE A 395 -7.09 -6.69 19.28
C PHE A 395 -7.79 -7.77 18.43
N GLU A 396 -8.43 -8.74 19.08
CA GLU A 396 -9.10 -9.87 18.46
C GLU A 396 -10.28 -9.43 17.60
N GLU A 397 -11.04 -8.42 18.04
CA GLU A 397 -12.15 -7.86 17.27
C GLU A 397 -11.64 -7.16 15.99
N VAL A 398 -10.57 -6.37 16.10
CA VAL A 398 -9.98 -5.71 14.92
C VAL A 398 -9.36 -6.72 13.97
N ASP A 399 -8.60 -7.70 14.49
CA ASP A 399 -7.95 -8.75 13.68
C ASP A 399 -8.97 -9.66 12.98
N GLY A 400 -10.06 -10.02 13.68
CA GLY A 400 -11.17 -10.78 13.10
C GLY A 400 -11.85 -10.04 11.95
N LYS A 401 -12.12 -8.74 12.12
CA LYS A 401 -12.66 -7.89 11.04
C LYS A 401 -11.69 -7.75 9.88
N LEU A 402 -10.40 -7.53 10.17
CA LEU A 402 -9.34 -7.46 9.16
C LEU A 402 -9.30 -8.74 8.32
N LYS A 403 -9.29 -9.91 8.97
CA LYS A 403 -9.31 -11.20 8.27
C LYS A 403 -10.51 -11.31 7.32
N GLY A 404 -11.73 -11.03 7.80
CA GLY A 404 -12.93 -11.07 6.98
C GLY A 404 -12.90 -10.10 5.79
N ILE A 405 -12.33 -8.91 5.97
CA ILE A 405 -12.12 -7.95 4.87
C ILE A 405 -11.15 -8.50 3.83
N MET A 406 -10.03 -9.10 4.24
CA MET A 406 -9.05 -9.64 3.28
C MET A 406 -9.60 -10.86 2.51
N GLU A 407 -10.37 -11.72 3.17
CA GLU A 407 -11.09 -12.82 2.52
C GLU A 407 -12.12 -12.30 1.51
N THR A 408 -12.81 -11.21 1.83
CA THR A 408 -13.77 -10.54 0.93
C THR A 408 -13.06 -9.89 -0.26
N ILE A 409 -11.91 -9.23 -0.04
CA ILE A 409 -11.07 -8.70 -1.13
C ILE A 409 -10.71 -9.85 -2.08
N TYR A 410 -10.20 -10.97 -1.56
CA TYR A 410 -9.86 -12.12 -2.37
C TYR A 410 -11.05 -12.64 -3.20
N ALA A 411 -12.21 -12.82 -2.56
CA ALA A 411 -13.41 -13.30 -3.23
C ALA A 411 -13.81 -12.36 -4.38
N ASN A 412 -13.80 -11.05 -4.16
CA ASN A 412 -14.17 -10.05 -5.16
C ASN A 412 -13.21 -10.02 -6.35
N ILE A 413 -11.90 -10.09 -6.13
CA ILE A 413 -10.92 -10.09 -7.24
C ILE A 413 -10.98 -11.39 -8.04
N SER A 414 -11.21 -12.53 -7.37
CA SER A 414 -11.36 -13.84 -8.03
C SER A 414 -12.63 -13.88 -8.88
N ASP A 415 -13.75 -13.40 -8.34
CA ASP A 415 -15.02 -13.28 -9.06
C ASP A 415 -14.91 -12.35 -10.28
N ALA A 416 -14.36 -11.15 -10.10
CA ALA A 416 -14.22 -10.18 -11.18
C ALA A 416 -13.35 -10.72 -12.32
N ALA A 417 -12.22 -11.35 -12.01
CA ALA A 417 -11.37 -11.97 -13.03
C ALA A 417 -12.12 -13.09 -13.78
N LYS A 418 -12.89 -13.93 -13.07
CA LYS A 418 -13.68 -15.01 -13.66
C LYS A 418 -14.80 -14.47 -14.56
N ARG A 419 -15.53 -13.43 -14.15
CA ARG A 419 -16.63 -12.81 -14.93
C ARG A 419 -16.17 -12.29 -16.29
N TYR A 420 -14.94 -11.77 -16.36
CA TYR A 420 -14.35 -11.24 -17.60
C TYR A 420 -13.40 -12.23 -18.29
N ASN A 421 -13.34 -13.49 -17.87
CA ASN A 421 -12.41 -14.50 -18.38
C ASN A 421 -10.94 -14.02 -18.39
N ALA A 422 -10.56 -13.17 -17.43
CA ALA A 422 -9.22 -12.66 -17.29
C ALA A 422 -8.30 -13.79 -16.79
N THR A 423 -7.49 -14.31 -17.72
CA THR A 423 -6.59 -15.44 -17.47
C THR A 423 -5.22 -15.19 -18.11
N VAL A 424 -4.19 -15.71 -17.47
CA VAL A 424 -2.79 -15.60 -17.90
C VAL A 424 -2.02 -16.83 -17.41
N GLY A 425 -1.17 -17.41 -18.26
CA GLY A 425 -0.43 -18.65 -17.93
C GLY A 425 -1.31 -19.83 -17.50
N GLY A 426 -2.54 -19.91 -18.01
CA GLY A 426 -3.51 -20.94 -17.63
C GLY A 426 -4.11 -20.79 -16.22
N LYS A 427 -3.91 -19.62 -15.57
CA LYS A 427 -4.45 -19.27 -14.26
C LYS A 427 -5.32 -18.02 -14.34
N THR A 428 -6.10 -17.77 -13.30
CA THR A 428 -6.85 -16.52 -13.14
C THR A 428 -5.89 -15.33 -13.01
N ASP A 429 -6.16 -14.25 -13.75
CA ASP A 429 -5.43 -12.99 -13.62
C ASP A 429 -6.00 -12.14 -12.48
N TYR A 430 -5.43 -12.30 -11.28
CA TYR A 430 -5.86 -11.53 -10.11
C TYR A 430 -5.47 -10.05 -10.16
N VAL A 431 -4.51 -9.65 -11.04
CA VAL A 431 -4.18 -8.23 -11.24
C VAL A 431 -5.31 -7.55 -11.99
N ALA A 432 -5.77 -8.15 -13.09
CA ALA A 432 -6.96 -7.71 -13.80
C ALA A 432 -8.19 -7.74 -12.89
N GLY A 433 -8.40 -8.82 -12.14
CA GLY A 433 -9.49 -8.93 -11.15
C GLY A 433 -9.51 -7.81 -10.12
N ALA A 434 -8.35 -7.44 -9.58
CA ALA A 434 -8.23 -6.35 -8.61
C ALA A 434 -8.57 -4.98 -9.22
N ASN A 435 -8.12 -4.71 -10.44
CA ASN A 435 -8.44 -3.46 -11.12
C ASN A 435 -9.92 -3.39 -11.49
N ILE A 436 -10.49 -4.46 -12.05
CA ILE A 436 -11.92 -4.54 -12.42
C ILE A 436 -12.81 -4.36 -11.19
N ALA A 437 -12.63 -5.17 -10.13
CA ALA A 437 -13.46 -5.09 -8.93
C ALA A 437 -13.36 -3.72 -8.23
N GLY A 438 -12.14 -3.15 -8.20
CA GLY A 438 -11.93 -1.81 -7.64
C GLY A 438 -12.63 -0.71 -8.46
N PHE A 439 -12.61 -0.83 -9.79
CA PHE A 439 -13.22 0.11 -10.73
C PHE A 439 -14.75 0.07 -10.69
N GLU A 440 -15.36 -1.11 -10.81
CA GLU A 440 -16.82 -1.26 -10.91
C GLU A 440 -17.55 -0.61 -9.72
N LYS A 441 -17.11 -0.89 -8.49
CA LYS A 441 -17.73 -0.28 -7.29
C LYS A 441 -17.68 1.26 -7.29
N VAL A 442 -16.60 1.85 -7.80
CA VAL A 442 -16.45 3.31 -7.88
C VAL A 442 -17.33 3.86 -8.99
N VAL A 443 -17.35 3.21 -10.16
CA VAL A 443 -18.15 3.64 -11.30
C VAL A 443 -19.64 3.53 -11.03
N ASP A 444 -20.10 2.46 -10.37
CA ASP A 444 -21.50 2.33 -9.96
C ASP A 444 -21.93 3.48 -9.06
N ALA A 445 -21.07 3.87 -8.10
CA ALA A 445 -21.31 5.01 -7.24
C ALA A 445 -21.31 6.34 -8.02
N MET A 446 -20.36 6.55 -8.94
CA MET A 446 -20.28 7.75 -9.79
C MET A 446 -21.51 7.89 -10.70
N LEU A 447 -21.97 6.79 -11.31
CA LEU A 447 -23.15 6.77 -12.15
C LEU A 447 -24.41 7.11 -11.34
N ALA A 448 -24.54 6.55 -10.14
CA ALA A 448 -25.68 6.80 -9.26
C ALA A 448 -25.71 8.25 -8.74
N GLN A 449 -24.56 8.87 -8.50
CA GLN A 449 -24.43 10.24 -8.00
C GLN A 449 -24.51 11.30 -9.11
N GLY A 450 -24.45 10.89 -10.38
CA GLY A 450 -24.57 11.77 -11.53
C GLY A 450 -23.30 12.53 -11.87
N VAL A 451 -23.45 13.66 -12.55
CA VAL A 451 -22.32 14.51 -12.99
C VAL A 451 -22.05 15.57 -11.94
N CYS A 452 -21.09 15.27 -11.06
CA CYS A 452 -20.63 16.11 -9.96
C CYS A 452 -19.10 16.10 -9.88
#